data_AF-A0A7Y0S579-F1
#
_entry.id   AF-A0A7Y0S579-F1
#
_cell.length_a   1.000
_cell.length_b   1.000
_cell.length_c   1.000
_cell.angle_alpha   90.00
_cell.angle_beta   90.00
_cell.angle_gamma   90.00
#
_symmetry.space_group_name_H-M   'P 1'
#
loop_
_entity.id
_entity.type
_entity.pdbx_description
1 polymer ?
#
loop_
_entity_poly.entity_id
_entity_poly.type
_entity_poly.pdbx_seq_one_letter_code
_entity_poly.pdbx_strand_id
1 'polypeptide(L)'
;VIVQRALALQEHLRTRTIWIKHDELIVGNQASKVRAAPIFPEYTVRWIEAEIDELADRPGAGFAVTEEDKQSIHSITPYWRGKTVQDRCYGLFTDEQQEILASTIIKAEGNMTSGDAHLAVDNEKILKLGMNGLLEDVRQHRANNDV
;
A
#
# COMPACT_ATOMS: atom_id res chain seq x y z
N VAL A 1 9.24 1.30 13.17
CA VAL A 1 8.29 0.95 12.09
C VAL A 1 6.95 1.69 12.19
N ILE A 2 6.17 1.56 13.28
CA ILE A 2 4.83 2.17 13.37
C ILE A 2 4.84 3.70 13.17
N VAL A 3 5.73 4.42 13.87
CA VAL A 3 5.87 5.88 13.72
C VAL A 3 6.30 6.27 12.30
N GLN A 4 7.19 5.50 11.66
CA GLN A 4 7.62 5.76 10.27
C GLN A 4 6.44 5.64 9.30
N ARG A 5 5.56 4.64 9.46
CA ARG A 5 4.35 4.50 8.63
C ARG A 5 3.39 5.67 8.85
N ALA A 6 3.23 6.14 10.09
CA ALA A 6 2.40 7.30 10.39
C ALA A 6 2.95 8.59 9.73
N LEU A 7 4.27 8.81 9.80
CA LEU A 7 4.92 9.95 9.13
C LEU A 7 4.86 9.86 7.61
N ALA A 8 5.04 8.66 7.04
CA ALA A 8 4.91 8.45 5.60
C ALA A 8 3.50 8.76 5.09
N LEU A 9 2.46 8.31 5.81
CA LEU A 9 1.07 8.65 5.48
C LEU A 9 0.81 10.15 5.62
N GLN A 10 1.29 10.79 6.69
CA GLN A 10 1.15 12.23 6.90
C GLN A 10 1.78 13.01 5.75
N GLU A 11 3.01 12.69 5.37
CA GLU A 11 3.72 13.39 4.31
C GLU A 11 3.06 13.19 2.94
N HIS A 12 2.61 11.96 2.65
CA HIS A 12 1.85 11.66 1.44
C HIS A 12 0.55 12.47 1.37
N LEU A 13 -0.27 12.45 2.42
CA LEU A 13 -1.53 13.20 2.45
C LEU A 13 -1.31 14.72 2.37
N ARG A 14 -0.18 15.23 2.88
CA ARG A 14 0.18 16.65 2.83
C ARG A 14 0.61 17.12 1.44
N THR A 15 1.25 16.24 0.65
CA THR A 15 1.93 16.63 -0.60
C THR A 15 1.32 16.05 -1.87
N ARG A 16 0.48 15.01 -1.75
CA ARG A 16 -0.14 14.35 -2.90
C ARG A 16 -0.96 15.32 -3.76
N THR A 17 -1.09 14.99 -5.04
CA THR A 17 -2.03 15.67 -5.93
C THR A 17 -3.47 15.48 -5.45
N ILE A 18 -4.21 16.58 -5.32
CA ILE A 18 -5.65 16.60 -5.09
C ILE A 18 -6.33 17.24 -6.29
N TRP A 19 -7.47 16.69 -6.68
CA TRP A 19 -8.31 17.25 -7.73
C TRP A 19 -9.78 16.98 -7.43
N ILE A 20 -10.63 17.83 -7.99
CA ILE A 20 -12.08 17.63 -8.06
C ILE A 20 -12.46 17.55 -9.54
N LYS A 21 -13.23 16.53 -9.93
CA LYS A 21 -13.59 16.27 -11.34
C LYS A 21 -15.04 15.82 -11.49
N HIS A 22 -15.54 15.86 -12.72
CA HIS A 22 -16.82 15.27 -13.13
C HIS A 22 -18.06 15.74 -12.34
N ASP A 23 -18.06 17.01 -11.91
CA ASP A 23 -19.16 17.60 -11.14
C ASP A 23 -19.57 16.78 -9.90
N GLU A 24 -18.58 16.16 -9.26
CA GLU A 24 -18.80 15.22 -8.15
C GLU A 24 -19.33 15.92 -6.89
N LEU A 25 -20.38 15.33 -6.28
CA LEU A 25 -20.95 15.81 -5.02
C LEU A 25 -20.21 15.26 -3.79
N ILE A 26 -19.53 14.12 -3.94
CA ILE A 26 -18.68 13.50 -2.93
C ILE A 26 -17.27 13.50 -3.49
N VAL A 27 -16.40 14.32 -2.89
CA VAL A 27 -15.03 14.54 -3.37
C VAL A 27 -14.04 13.60 -2.69
N GLY A 28 -12.97 13.24 -3.41
CA GLY A 28 -11.84 12.51 -2.87
C GLY A 28 -11.17 11.62 -3.92
N ASN A 29 -9.94 11.97 -4.31
CA ASN A 29 -9.17 11.19 -5.28
C ASN A 29 -8.14 10.27 -4.62
N GLN A 30 -8.05 9.01 -5.09
CA GLN A 30 -7.07 8.02 -4.59
C GLN A 30 -5.64 8.26 -5.12
N ALA A 31 -5.51 8.70 -6.37
CA ALA A 31 -4.23 8.89 -7.06
C ALA A 31 -4.21 10.21 -7.86
N SER A 32 -3.08 10.52 -8.49
CA SER A 32 -2.88 11.75 -9.27
C SER A 32 -3.73 11.82 -10.55
N LYS A 33 -4.14 10.66 -11.10
CA LYS A 33 -4.96 10.55 -12.32
C LYS A 33 -6.24 9.74 -12.04
N VAL A 34 -7.27 9.94 -12.87
CA VAL A 34 -8.53 9.18 -12.80
C VAL A 34 -8.24 7.70 -13.06
N ARG A 35 -8.78 6.81 -12.22
CA ARG A 35 -8.57 5.34 -12.30
C ARG A 35 -7.10 4.88 -12.26
N ALA A 36 -6.17 5.71 -11.78
CA ALA A 36 -4.79 5.27 -11.59
C ALA A 36 -4.62 4.42 -10.33
N ALA A 37 -3.83 3.36 -10.45
CA ALA A 37 -3.39 2.54 -9.33
C ALA A 37 -2.11 3.13 -8.72
N PRO A 38 -2.08 3.48 -7.41
CA PRO A 38 -0.84 3.79 -6.72
C PRO A 38 0.06 2.56 -6.61
N ILE A 39 1.37 2.79 -6.45
CA ILE A 39 2.34 1.74 -6.13
C ILE A 39 2.58 1.71 -4.61
N PHE A 40 2.68 0.51 -4.04
CA PHE A 40 2.92 0.27 -2.62
C PHE A 40 4.17 -0.61 -2.43
N PRO A 41 5.37 -0.03 -2.57
CA PRO A 41 6.62 -0.80 -2.66
C PRO A 41 7.03 -1.46 -1.33
N GLU A 42 6.38 -1.12 -0.22
CA GLU A 42 6.63 -1.76 1.07
C GLU A 42 6.22 -3.22 1.14
N TYR A 43 5.30 -3.65 0.27
CA TYR A 43 4.81 -5.05 0.25
C TYR A 43 5.67 -5.91 -0.66
N THR A 44 5.98 -5.44 -1.86
CA THR A 44 6.83 -6.12 -2.84
C THR A 44 7.33 -5.15 -3.90
N VAL A 45 8.52 -5.44 -4.45
CA VAL A 45 9.04 -4.82 -5.68
C VAL A 45 9.42 -5.82 -6.75
N ARG A 46 9.35 -7.13 -6.48
CA ARG A 46 9.86 -8.17 -7.40
C ARG A 46 9.07 -8.21 -8.71
N TRP A 47 7.74 -8.27 -8.63
CA TRP A 47 6.90 -8.26 -9.82
C TRP A 47 6.95 -6.90 -10.53
N ILE A 48 7.12 -5.81 -9.78
CA ILE A 48 7.20 -4.45 -10.34
C ILE A 48 8.42 -4.37 -11.26
N GLU A 49 9.59 -4.76 -10.76
CA GLU A 49 10.84 -4.74 -11.55
C GLU A 49 10.79 -5.68 -12.75
N ALA A 50 10.04 -6.78 -12.65
CA ALA A 50 9.91 -7.75 -13.73
C ALA A 50 8.92 -7.31 -14.84
N GLU A 51 7.86 -6.59 -14.49
CA GLU A 51 6.72 -6.37 -15.40
C GLU A 51 6.49 -4.90 -15.77
N ILE A 52 7.09 -3.91 -15.09
CA ILE A 52 6.69 -2.49 -15.25
C ILE A 52 6.84 -1.97 -16.69
N ASP A 53 7.84 -2.45 -17.43
CA ASP A 53 8.11 -2.00 -18.80
C ASP A 53 7.15 -2.61 -19.83
N GLU A 54 6.56 -3.78 -19.50
CA GLU A 54 5.64 -4.56 -20.36
C GLU A 54 4.19 -4.51 -19.85
N LEU A 55 3.91 -3.78 -18.76
CA LEU A 55 2.65 -3.81 -18.04
C LEU A 55 1.44 -3.37 -18.89
N ALA A 56 1.66 -2.58 -19.94
CA ALA A 56 0.61 -2.09 -20.83
C ALA A 56 -0.03 -3.22 -21.67
N ASP A 57 0.76 -4.22 -22.04
CA ASP A 57 0.34 -5.28 -22.97
C ASP A 57 -0.26 -6.50 -22.26
N ARG A 58 -0.36 -6.46 -20.93
CA ARG A 58 -0.85 -7.57 -20.11
C ARG A 58 -2.32 -7.89 -20.42
N PRO A 59 -2.64 -9.10 -20.94
CA PRO A 59 -4.01 -9.44 -21.33
C PRO A 59 -4.99 -9.37 -20.15
N GLY A 60 -6.03 -8.54 -20.27
CA GLY A 60 -7.09 -8.39 -19.26
C GLY A 60 -6.69 -7.65 -17.98
N ALA A 61 -5.43 -7.22 -17.85
CA ALA A 61 -4.90 -6.54 -16.68
C ALA A 61 -3.84 -5.47 -17.01
N GLY A 62 -3.91 -4.90 -18.22
CA GLY A 62 -2.95 -3.91 -18.69
C GLY A 62 -3.10 -2.55 -18.00
N PHE A 63 -1.99 -1.94 -17.61
CA PHE A 63 -1.93 -0.56 -17.11
C PHE A 63 -1.02 0.29 -17.98
N ALA A 64 -1.50 1.48 -18.34
CA ALA A 64 -0.66 2.46 -19.01
C ALA A 64 0.34 3.07 -18.00
N VAL A 65 1.63 2.91 -18.27
CA VAL A 65 2.71 3.49 -17.47
C VAL A 65 3.51 4.42 -18.36
N THR A 66 3.60 5.69 -17.99
CA THR A 66 4.39 6.66 -18.75
C THR A 66 5.88 6.41 -18.55
N GLU A 67 6.74 6.84 -19.48
CA GLU A 67 8.19 6.71 -19.31
C GLU A 67 8.71 7.44 -18.06
N GLU A 68 8.10 8.57 -17.70
CA GLU A 68 8.39 9.28 -16.44
C GLU A 68 8.02 8.45 -15.20
N ASP A 69 6.84 7.82 -15.22
CA ASP A 69 6.39 6.95 -14.13
C ASP A 69 7.30 5.71 -14.02
N LYS A 70 7.71 5.11 -15.15
CA LYS A 70 8.67 3.97 -15.18
C LYS A 70 10.01 4.37 -14.56
N GLN A 71 10.58 5.49 -14.97
CA GLN A 71 11.85 6.00 -14.42
C GLN A 71 11.74 6.25 -12.92
N SER A 72 10.65 6.87 -12.48
CA SER A 72 10.37 7.11 -11.06
C SER A 72 10.29 5.80 -10.28
N ILE A 73 9.54 4.82 -10.78
CA ILE A 73 9.40 3.49 -10.17
C ILE A 73 10.76 2.77 -10.08
N HIS A 74 11.50 2.71 -11.20
CA HIS A 74 12.84 2.11 -11.24
C HIS A 74 13.83 2.80 -10.28
N SER A 75 13.68 4.11 -10.04
CA SER A 75 14.54 4.83 -9.10
C SER A 75 14.26 4.47 -7.63
N ILE A 76 13.02 4.10 -7.28
CA ILE A 76 12.63 3.83 -5.89
C ILE A 76 12.74 2.35 -5.52
N THR A 77 12.59 1.41 -6.46
CA THR A 77 12.59 -0.03 -6.16
C THR A 77 13.88 -0.54 -5.51
N PRO A 78 15.10 -0.06 -5.85
CA PRO A 78 16.33 -0.56 -5.21
C PRO A 78 16.38 -0.29 -3.70
N TYR A 79 15.76 0.79 -3.23
CA TYR A 79 15.66 1.08 -1.80
C TYR A 79 14.88 -0.01 -1.05
N TRP A 80 13.88 -0.62 -1.67
CA TRP A 80 12.95 -1.54 -1.02
C TRP A 80 13.43 -3.00 -1.01
N ARG A 81 14.40 -3.36 -1.86
CA ARG A 81 14.97 -4.71 -1.89
C ARG A 81 15.45 -5.15 -0.50
N GLY A 82 14.99 -6.32 -0.06
CA GLY A 82 15.28 -6.90 1.26
C GLY A 82 14.51 -6.25 2.42
N LYS A 83 13.69 -5.22 2.16
CA LYS A 83 12.87 -4.53 3.17
C LYS A 83 11.38 -4.84 3.03
N THR A 84 10.97 -5.43 1.92
CA THR A 84 9.57 -5.70 1.62
C THR A 84 9.00 -6.84 2.48
N VAL A 85 7.66 -6.89 2.59
CA VAL A 85 6.97 -8.03 3.23
C VAL A 85 7.33 -9.33 2.52
N GLN A 86 7.23 -9.38 1.19
CA GLN A 86 7.56 -10.57 0.40
C GLN A 86 9.01 -11.02 0.63
N ASP A 87 9.99 -10.12 0.61
CA ASP A 87 11.40 -10.49 0.83
C ASP A 87 11.62 -11.09 2.22
N ARG A 88 10.94 -10.56 3.26
CA ARG A 88 11.03 -11.09 4.62
C ARG A 88 10.32 -12.43 4.77
N CYS A 89 9.20 -12.64 4.07
CA CYS A 89 8.55 -13.95 4.02
C CYS A 89 9.50 -15.01 3.44
N TYR A 90 10.12 -14.74 2.28
CA TYR A 90 11.10 -15.65 1.68
C TYR A 90 12.37 -15.82 2.52
N GLY A 91 12.76 -14.82 3.32
CA GLY A 91 13.85 -14.95 4.29
C GLY A 91 13.53 -15.83 5.51
N LEU A 92 12.25 -16.18 5.72
CA LEU A 92 11.78 -17.02 6.84
C LEU A 92 11.30 -18.40 6.40
N PHE A 93 10.89 -18.57 5.14
CA PHE A 93 10.42 -19.86 4.64
C PHE A 93 11.53 -20.91 4.59
N THR A 94 11.21 -22.13 5.01
CA THR A 94 12.05 -23.30 4.78
C THR A 94 12.10 -23.64 3.29
N ASP A 95 13.10 -24.40 2.85
CA ASP A 95 13.22 -24.84 1.46
C ASP A 95 11.95 -25.59 1.00
N GLU A 96 11.42 -26.48 1.84
CA GLU A 96 10.15 -27.19 1.59
C GLU A 96 8.98 -26.22 1.36
N GLN A 97 8.86 -25.17 2.17
CA GLN A 97 7.78 -24.18 2.02
C GLN A 97 7.92 -23.39 0.71
N GLN A 98 9.16 -23.07 0.30
CA GLN A 98 9.41 -22.41 -0.98
C GLN A 98 9.08 -23.32 -2.17
N GLU A 99 9.43 -24.60 -2.10
CA GLU A 99 9.08 -25.61 -3.11
C GLU A 99 7.55 -25.77 -3.23
N ILE A 100 6.83 -25.79 -2.11
CA ILE A 100 5.36 -25.85 -2.09
C ILE A 100 4.76 -24.63 -2.80
N LEU A 101 5.23 -23.42 -2.50
CA LEU A 101 4.75 -22.19 -3.16
C LEU A 101 5.06 -22.22 -4.67
N ALA A 102 6.25 -22.68 -5.04
CA ALA A 102 6.68 -22.80 -6.44
C ALA A 102 5.84 -23.84 -7.21
N SER A 103 5.42 -24.93 -6.56
CA SER A 103 4.54 -25.95 -7.16
C SER A 103 3.12 -25.44 -7.43
N THR A 104 2.74 -24.30 -6.82
CA THR A 104 1.43 -23.66 -6.90
C THR A 104 0.26 -24.42 -6.26
N ILE A 105 0.52 -25.55 -5.59
CA ILE A 105 -0.51 -26.32 -4.86
C ILE A 105 -1.09 -25.55 -3.66
N ILE A 106 -0.27 -24.72 -3.02
CA ILE A 106 -0.67 -23.75 -2.01
C ILE A 106 -0.19 -22.37 -2.47
N LYS A 107 -1.05 -21.35 -2.37
CA LYS A 107 -0.75 -19.98 -2.76
C LYS A 107 -1.05 -19.02 -1.61
N ALA A 108 -0.09 -18.17 -1.30
CA ALA A 108 -0.22 -17.06 -0.35
C ALA A 108 0.26 -15.72 -0.96
N GLU A 109 0.33 -15.64 -2.29
CA GLU A 109 0.88 -14.49 -3.02
C GLU A 109 0.20 -13.18 -2.63
N GLY A 110 -1.13 -13.17 -2.48
CA GLY A 110 -1.89 -11.97 -2.10
C GLY A 110 -1.48 -11.41 -0.74
N ASN A 111 -1.17 -12.26 0.23
CA ASN A 111 -0.73 -11.87 1.57
C ASN A 111 0.69 -11.29 1.59
N MET A 112 1.55 -11.74 0.67
CA MET A 112 2.94 -11.26 0.58
C MET A 112 3.07 -9.99 -0.26
N THR A 113 2.14 -9.78 -1.20
CA THR A 113 2.22 -8.69 -2.19
C THR A 113 1.30 -7.51 -1.90
N SER A 114 0.46 -7.59 -0.86
CA SER A 114 -0.47 -6.52 -0.49
C SER A 114 -0.71 -6.45 1.02
N GLY A 115 -1.39 -5.39 1.47
CA GLY A 115 -1.88 -5.32 2.85
C GLY A 115 -3.16 -6.12 3.04
N ASP A 116 -3.41 -6.60 4.26
CA ASP A 116 -4.53 -7.50 4.54
C ASP A 116 -5.90 -6.90 4.20
N ALA A 117 -6.19 -5.68 4.66
CA ALA A 117 -7.54 -5.09 4.60
C ALA A 117 -8.62 -6.02 5.20
N HIS A 118 -9.45 -6.68 4.38
CA HIS A 118 -10.48 -7.68 4.76
C HIS A 118 -11.17 -7.45 6.12
N LEU A 119 -11.58 -6.21 6.39
CA LEU A 119 -12.25 -5.80 7.63
C LEU A 119 -13.25 -4.68 7.38
N ALA A 120 -14.20 -4.52 8.29
CA ALA A 120 -15.04 -3.32 8.38
C ALA A 120 -14.54 -2.45 9.53
N VAL A 121 -14.26 -1.18 9.26
CA VAL A 121 -13.93 -0.20 10.31
C VAL A 121 -15.20 0.33 10.97
N ASP A 122 -15.05 0.87 12.18
CA ASP A 122 -16.15 1.46 12.94
C ASP A 122 -16.50 2.87 12.40
N ASN A 123 -17.18 2.88 11.25
CA ASN A 123 -17.65 4.10 10.60
C ASN A 123 -18.64 4.86 11.49
N GLU A 124 -19.44 4.15 12.30
CA GLU A 124 -20.38 4.77 13.22
C GLU A 124 -19.66 5.61 14.28
N LYS A 125 -18.57 5.09 14.86
CA LYS A 125 -17.74 5.85 15.78
C LYS A 125 -17.11 7.08 15.13
N ILE A 126 -16.60 6.97 13.89
CA ILE A 126 -16.03 8.11 13.15
C ILE A 126 -17.09 9.19 12.93
N LEU A 127 -18.30 8.81 12.51
CA LEU A 127 -19.40 9.75 12.26
C LEU A 127 -19.92 10.41 13.55
N LYS A 128 -19.93 9.68 14.68
CA LYS A 128 -20.38 10.20 15.98
C LYS A 128 -19.36 11.13 16.64
N LEU A 129 -18.09 10.77 16.62
CA LEU A 129 -17.04 11.48 17.37
C LEU A 129 -16.25 12.49 16.53
N GLY A 130 -16.21 12.27 15.21
CA GLY A 130 -15.28 12.96 14.31
C GLY A 130 -13.81 12.63 14.62
N MET A 131 -12.90 13.19 13.81
CA MET A 131 -11.46 12.98 13.99
C MET A 131 -10.95 13.53 15.32
N ASN A 132 -11.51 14.65 15.79
CA ASN A 132 -11.11 15.25 17.06
C ASN A 132 -11.47 14.38 18.27
N GLY A 133 -12.64 13.73 18.26
CA GLY A 133 -13.01 12.80 19.33
C GLY A 133 -12.11 11.57 19.36
N LEU A 134 -11.74 11.03 18.19
CA LEU A 134 -10.77 9.93 18.12
C LEU A 134 -9.38 10.32 18.64
N LEU A 135 -8.93 11.56 18.37
CA LEU A 135 -7.66 12.06 18.92
C LEU A 135 -7.73 12.19 20.44
N GLU A 136 -8.86 12.60 20.99
CA GLU A 136 -9.05 12.71 22.43
C GLU A 136 -9.04 11.34 23.11
N ASP A 137 -9.74 10.35 22.53
CA ASP A 137 -9.67 8.96 23.00
C ASP A 137 -8.21 8.49 23.08
N VAL A 138 -7.40 8.74 22.05
CA VAL A 138 -5.98 8.36 22.03
C VAL A 138 -5.18 9.09 23.12
N ARG A 139 -5.42 10.38 23.34
CA ARG A 139 -4.73 11.16 24.41
C ARG A 139 -5.07 10.61 25.79
N GLN A 140 -6.33 10.28 26.05
CA GLN A 140 -6.77 9.72 27.31
C GLN A 140 -6.10 8.35 27.57
N HIS A 141 -6.06 7.48 26.57
CA HIS A 141 -5.36 6.19 26.68
C HIS A 141 -3.87 6.37 26.95
N ARG A 142 -3.22 7.35 26.30
CA ARG A 142 -1.81 7.63 26.54
C ARG A 142 -1.57 8.12 27.98
N ALA A 143 -2.36 9.06 28.48
CA ALA A 143 -2.25 9.56 29.85
C ALA A 143 -2.44 8.47 30.90
N ASN A 144 -3.31 7.49 30.64
CA ASN A 144 -3.53 6.35 31.54
C ASN A 144 -2.39 5.32 31.52
N ASN A 145 -1.60 5.28 30.45
CA ASN A 145 -0.47 4.35 30.29
C ASN A 145 0.87 4.97 30.72
N ASP A 146 0.95 6.29 30.84
CA ASP A 146 2.12 7.02 31.37
C ASP A 146 2.16 6.96 32.91
N VAL A 147 2.17 5.73 33.48
CA VAL A 147 2.40 5.46 34.91
C VAL A 147 3.89 5.35 35.22
#